data_AF-A0A7U6Y8D3-F1
#
_entry.id   AF-A0A7U6Y8D3-F1
#
_cell.length_a   1.000
_cell.length_b   1.000
_cell.length_c   1.000
_cell.angle_alpha   90.00
_cell.angle_beta   90.00
_cell.angle_gamma   90.00
#
_symmetry.space_group_name_H-M   'P 1'
#
loop_
_entity.id
_entity.type
_entity.pdbx_description
1 polymer ?
#
loop_
_entity_poly.entity_id
_entity_poly.type
_entity_poly.pdbx_seq_one_letter_code
_entity_poly.pdbx_strand_id
1 'polypeptide(L)' 'MADGFTKRHGLKCLVYAEHHDTIQTAIQREKNIKHWPRAWKVRLILDSNPDWNDLYDQWT' A
#
# COMPACT_ATOMS: atom_id res chain seq x y z
N MET A 1 -2.59 -15.21 -17.43
CA MET A 1 -3.07 -14.31 -16.36
C MET A 1 -2.83 -15.01 -15.04
N ALA A 2 -1.85 -14.54 -14.25
CA ALA A 2 -1.53 -15.18 -12.98
C ALA A 2 -2.72 -15.06 -12.02
N ASP A 3 -3.03 -16.13 -11.29
CA ASP A 3 -4.03 -16.11 -10.22
C ASP A 3 -3.44 -15.36 -9.03
N GLY A 4 -3.41 -14.04 -9.15
CA GLY A 4 -2.75 -13.14 -8.20
C GLY A 4 -3.52 -13.09 -6.89
N PHE A 5 -2.78 -13.00 -5.78
CA PHE A 5 -3.30 -12.81 -4.42
C PHE A 5 -4.43 -11.77 -4.34
N THR A 6 -4.33 -10.70 -5.12
CA THR A 6 -5.32 -9.62 -5.29
C THR A 6 -6.69 -10.13 -5.73
N LYS A 7 -6.73 -11.06 -6.68
CA LYS A 7 -7.96 -11.67 -7.22
C LYS A 7 -8.62 -12.60 -6.21
N ARG A 8 -7.81 -13.35 -5.45
CA ARG A 8 -8.31 -14.28 -4.42
C ARG A 8 -8.95 -13.57 -3.23
N HIS A 9 -8.45 -12.39 -2.86
CA HIS A 9 -8.92 -11.65 -1.68
C HIS A 9 -9.82 -10.46 -2.00
N GLY A 10 -10.13 -10.22 -3.28
CA GLY A 10 -10.97 -9.10 -3.69
C GLY A 10 -10.41 -7.75 -3.23
N LEU A 11 -9.09 -7.59 -3.26
CA LEU A 11 -8.44 -6.32 -2.94
C LEU A 11 -8.81 -5.32 -4.03
N LYS A 12 -9.71 -4.39 -3.69
CA LYS A 12 -10.31 -3.44 -4.64
C LYS A 12 -9.87 -1.99 -4.43
N CYS A 13 -9.28 -1.66 -3.29
CA CYS A 13 -8.97 -0.28 -2.91
C CYS A 13 -7.47 -0.07 -2.71
N LEU A 14 -6.91 0.94 -3.37
CA LEU A 14 -5.56 1.42 -3.14
C LEU A 14 -5.62 2.49 -2.04
N VAL A 15 -5.38 2.12 -0.78
CA VAL A 15 -5.53 3.08 0.33
C VAL A 15 -4.24 3.76 0.75
N TYR A 16 -3.10 3.35 0.20
CA TYR A 16 -1.80 3.92 0.52
C TYR A 16 -0.76 3.63 -0.57
N ALA A 17 0.00 4.66 -0.91
CA ALA A 17 1.14 4.60 -1.83
C ALA A 17 2.20 5.61 -1.41
N GLU A 18 3.48 5.29 -1.63
CA GLU A 18 4.61 6.18 -1.39
C GLU A 18 5.48 6.24 -2.66
N HIS A 19 5.94 7.45 -3.00
CA HIS A 19 6.96 7.65 -4.01
C HIS A 19 8.36 7.57 -3.42
N HIS A 20 9.28 6.98 -4.17
CA HIS A 20 10.69 6.92 -3.83
C HIS A 20 11.54 7.21 -5.05
N ASP A 21 12.63 7.96 -4.86
CA ASP A 21 13.52 8.40 -5.94
C ASP A 21 14.28 7.25 -6.61
N THR A 22 14.52 6.16 -5.88
CA THR A 22 15.22 4.99 -6.39
C THR A 22 14.46 3.70 -6.14
N ILE A 23 14.65 2.73 -7.05
CA ILE A 23 14.10 1.38 -6.92
C ILE A 23 14.63 0.69 -5.64
N GLN A 24 15.89 0.91 -5.28
CA GLN A 24 16.49 0.31 -4.08
C GLN A 24 15.80 0.78 -2.80
N THR A 25 15.53 2.08 -2.68
CA THR A 25 14.80 2.64 -1.53
C THR A 25 13.37 2.12 -1.47
N ALA A 26 12.70 1.98 -2.61
CA ALA A 26 11.34 1.42 -2.68
C ALA A 26 11.31 -0.04 -2.22
N ILE A 27 12.23 -0.88 -2.71
CA ILE A 27 12.31 -2.29 -2.32
C ILE A 27 12.60 -2.43 -0.82
N GLN A 28 13.53 -1.64 -0.28
CA GLN A 28 13.85 -1.70 1.14
C GLN A 28 12.66 -1.27 2.01
N ARG A 29 11.96 -0.20 1.62
CA ARG A 29 10.77 0.28 2.30
C ARG A 29 9.65 -0.77 2.27
N GLU A 30 9.39 -1.35 1.12
CA GLU A 30 8.39 -2.42 0.95
C GLU A 30 8.70 -3.62 1.87
N LYS A 31 9.95 -4.07 1.88
CA LYS A 31 10.41 -5.15 2.76
C LYS A 31 10.20 -4.80 4.22
N ASN A 32 10.56 -3.59 4.65
CA ASN A 32 10.36 -3.16 6.04
C ASN A 32 8.87 -3.19 6.42
N ILE A 33 8.01 -2.56 5.61
CA ILE A 33 6.57 -2.50 5.87
C ILE A 33 5.96 -3.90 5.92
N LYS A 34 6.35 -4.83 5.03
CA LYS A 34 5.81 -6.20 5.03
C LYS A 34 5.96 -6.89 6.39
N HIS A 35 7.07 -6.67 7.10
CA HIS A 35 7.34 -7.25 8.42
C HIS A 35 6.69 -6.51 9.59
N TRP A 36 6.09 -5.34 9.37
CA TRP A 36 5.50 -4.56 10.46
C TRP A 36 4.22 -5.18 11.02
N PRO A 37 3.97 -4.96 12.33
CA PRO A 37 2.67 -5.25 12.93
C PRO A 37 1.54 -4.54 12.17
N ARG A 38 0.36 -5.18 12.10
CA ARG A 38 -0.81 -4.60 11.42
C ARG A 38 -1.17 -3.21 11.93
N ALA A 39 -1.05 -2.97 13.23
CA ALA A 39 -1.34 -1.66 13.84
C ALA A 39 -0.48 -0.52 13.26
N TRP A 40 0.78 -0.79 12.92
CA TRP A 40 1.68 0.23 12.38
C TRP A 40 1.35 0.54 10.92
N LYS A 41 0.99 -0.49 10.14
CA LYS A 41 0.47 -0.31 8.78
C LYS A 41 -0.81 0.54 8.79
N VAL A 42 -1.72 0.27 9.72
CA VAL A 42 -2.95 1.06 9.89
C VAL A 42 -2.65 2.50 10.27
N ARG A 43 -1.73 2.74 11.22
CA ARG A 43 -1.33 4.10 11.60
C ARG A 43 -0.73 4.87 10.43
N LEU A 44 0.10 4.21 9.62
CA LEU A 44 0.72 4.79 8.43
C LEU A 44 -0.32 5.17 7.35
N ILE A 45 -1.33 4.31 7.15
CA ILE A 45 -2.47 4.62 6.27
C ILE A 45 -3.24 5.81 6.84
N LEU A 46 -3.61 5.80 8.13
CA LEU A 46 -4.39 6.87 8.75
C LEU A 46 -3.69 8.24 8.73
N ASP A 47 -2.36 8.25 8.82
CA ASP A 47 -1.55 9.48 8.77
C ASP A 47 -1.60 10.16 7.38
N SER A 48 -1.70 9.37 6.31
CA SER A 48 -1.69 9.85 4.92
C SER A 48 -3.09 9.88 4.27
N ASN A 49 -4.00 9.01 4.70
CA ASN A 49 -5.34 8.81 4.17
C ASN A 49 -6.29 8.43 5.32
N PRO A 50 -6.67 9.40 6.18
CA PRO A 50 -7.49 9.14 7.37
C PRO A 50 -8.88 8.61 7.03
N ASP A 51 -9.43 8.99 5.87
CA ASP A 51 -10.76 8.61 5.40
C ASP A 51 -10.78 7.28 4.62
N TRP A 52 -9.62 6.63 4.44
CA TRP A 52 -9.48 5.38 3.68
C TRP A 52 -10.01 5.47 2.25
N ASN A 53 -9.86 6.65 1.62
CA ASN A 53 -10.27 6.86 0.25
C ASN A 53 -9.48 5.97 -0.71
N ASP A 54 -10.11 5.57 -1.81
CA ASP A 54 -9.41 4.83 -2.86
C ASP A 54 -8.55 5.80 -3.69
N LEU A 55 -7.24 5.72 -3.47
CA LEU A 55 -6.24 6.54 -4.16
C LEU A 55 -6.07 6.14 -5.63
N TYR A 56 -6.61 4.99 -6.06
CA TYR A 56 -6.53 4.60 -7.46
C TYR A 56 -7.27 5.58 -8.37
N ASP A 57 -8.44 6.05 -7.92
CA ASP A 57 -9.26 7.02 -8.65
C ASP A 57 -8.62 8.41 -8.69
N GLN A 58 -7.86 8.76 -7.64
CA GLN A 58 -7.18 10.06 -7.53
C GLN A 58 -5.92 10.19 -8.39
N TRP A 59 -5.48 9.10 -9.03
CA TRP A 59 -4.26 9.07 -9.84
C TRP A 59 -4.52 9.20 -11.36
N THR A 60 -5.78 9.42 -11.76
CA THR A 60 -6.20 9.84 -13.11
C THR A 60 -6.11 11.35 -13.26
#